data_AF-A0AA46TX44-F1
#
_entry.id   AF-A0AA46TX44-F1
#
_cell.length_a   1.000
_cell.length_b   1.000
_cell.length_c   1.000
_cell.angle_alpha   90.00
_cell.angle_beta   90.00
_cell.angle_gamma   90.00
#
_symmetry.space_group_name_H-M   'P 1'
#
loop_
_entity.id
_entity.type
_entity.pdbx_description
1 polymer ?
#
loop_
_entity_poly.entity_id
_entity_poly.type
_entity_poly.pdbx_seq_one_letter_code
_entity_poly.pdbx_strand_id
1 'polypeptide(L)'
;MIPEKKRKLRNIALLSLLGLIGGTMAFQAFNQQAINDRENTVQVNVGGRVHDYYNRDTENKDVFVENYGERPIMARIHLSEFLEYQRGEEDFTPLVPGSERNNLATWITWIPSANNINQRADTGNSSAFNRYAQLTFGWSREGETAPWYMPTFNHDNLDLRTAAAGHARDYIAGSGATDGTTDGATHPGDGTDAYWSSGDTFDNSAGIWPGETVTHQAAQNLHQQRAPMTIEQWSNLDPYQQIGDFWVVDHTTGWAYWASLLEPGKASSYLLDAAELTDAIEDTVFNGSYYYGIHVDSQLISPDNSDDFLAGGDSRLEAFLTGIKNNSMNESGTSNPRYEVDSPPSDFNFDTMLPGRVFTMAGEEYLYLEQQGADHLIIRHEAIRNTSFTNQPQVLSNWFSGLDAEVRGMVQPVSIPEVVPNINDNVTWSGEEGRWIPAGWATDTQFDEVRADRTAVNSSGTPQAFALSLADVVHLSTETGPFPNHARRVAARTSWWWLRTPANVPPYVVAWHVSGASAHIGELRGTYDVNSTNNPFGGVRPAIIIHQ
;
A
#
# COMPACT_ATOMS: atom_id res chain seq x y z
N MET A 1 -15.33 37.06 18.95
CA MET A 1 -15.10 38.13 17.95
C MET A 1 -13.99 37.62 17.05
N ILE A 2 -14.12 37.35 15.74
CA ILE A 2 -14.96 37.78 14.60
C ILE A 2 -15.06 36.53 13.64
N PRO A 3 -15.80 36.49 12.51
CA PRO A 3 -17.25 36.30 12.28
C PRO A 3 -17.64 35.06 11.43
N GLU A 4 -18.92 34.67 11.50
CA GLU A 4 -19.60 33.84 10.50
C GLU A 4 -19.54 34.42 9.08
N LYS A 5 -19.32 33.56 8.07
CA LYS A 5 -19.65 33.85 6.67
C LYS A 5 -20.78 32.94 6.17
N LYS A 6 -21.96 33.54 6.14
CA LYS A 6 -23.21 33.11 5.49
C LYS A 6 -23.01 32.49 4.10
N ARG A 7 -23.72 31.40 3.80
CA ARG A 7 -24.22 31.12 2.44
C ARG A 7 -25.72 30.87 2.44
N LYS A 8 -26.40 31.65 1.60
CA LYS A 8 -27.86 31.82 1.47
C LYS A 8 -28.53 30.55 0.93
N LEU A 9 -29.50 30.00 1.65
CA LEU A 9 -30.52 29.11 1.09
C LEU A 9 -31.66 29.97 0.50
N ARG A 10 -32.02 29.66 -0.76
CA ARG A 10 -33.07 30.33 -1.51
C ARG A 10 -34.45 29.78 -1.10
N ASN A 11 -35.38 30.70 -0.87
CA ASN A 11 -36.79 30.48 -0.58
C ASN A 11 -37.49 29.64 -1.68
N ILE A 12 -38.26 28.62 -1.27
CA ILE A 12 -39.37 28.07 -2.07
C ILE A 12 -40.67 28.45 -1.35
N ALA A 13 -41.59 29.02 -2.13
CA ALA A 13 -42.79 29.71 -1.69
C ALA A 13 -43.91 28.75 -1.23
N LEU A 14 -44.59 29.14 -0.13
CA LEU A 14 -45.87 28.57 0.32
C LEU A 14 -47.02 28.99 -0.61
N LEU A 15 -47.85 28.03 -0.99
CA LEU A 15 -49.17 28.24 -1.60
C LEU A 15 -50.23 28.38 -0.51
N SER A 16 -51.04 29.44 -0.62
CA SER A 16 -52.07 29.88 0.31
C SER A 16 -53.41 29.15 0.16
N LEU A 17 -54.06 28.98 1.30
CA LEU A 17 -55.36 28.38 1.62
C LEU A 17 -56.58 29.06 0.96
N LEU A 18 -57.63 28.32 0.57
CA LEU A 18 -59.05 28.48 1.03
C LEU A 18 -60.08 27.65 0.25
N GLY A 19 -60.99 26.99 0.98
CA GLY A 19 -62.27 26.47 0.47
C GLY A 19 -62.94 25.42 1.37
N LEU A 20 -63.87 25.85 2.24
CA LEU A 20 -64.77 25.01 3.05
C LEU A 20 -65.75 24.19 2.16
N ILE A 21 -66.10 22.95 2.56
CA ILE A 21 -67.47 22.40 2.73
C ILE A 21 -67.41 20.88 3.01
N GLY A 22 -68.01 20.46 4.14
CA GLY A 22 -68.91 19.29 4.27
C GLY A 22 -68.40 17.85 4.07
N GLY A 23 -68.49 17.05 5.14
CA GLY A 23 -68.81 15.62 5.05
C GLY A 23 -67.64 14.64 5.17
N THR A 24 -67.73 13.77 6.18
CA THR A 24 -67.02 12.47 6.36
C THR A 24 -65.82 12.20 5.46
N MET A 25 -64.61 12.30 6.02
CA MET A 25 -63.39 11.84 5.36
C MET A 25 -62.53 11.04 6.34
N ALA A 26 -62.08 9.88 5.83
CA ALA A 26 -61.03 9.06 6.39
C ALA A 26 -59.79 9.90 6.73
N PHE A 27 -59.04 9.45 7.73
CA PHE A 27 -57.68 9.94 7.96
C PHE A 27 -56.85 9.67 6.69
N GLN A 28 -56.63 10.71 5.88
CA GLN A 28 -55.62 10.71 4.81
C GLN A 28 -54.44 11.53 5.31
N ALA A 29 -53.32 10.86 5.59
CA ALA A 29 -52.05 11.50 5.82
C ALA A 29 -51.57 12.13 4.50
N PHE A 30 -51.78 13.43 4.32
CA PHE A 30 -51.17 14.17 3.22
C PHE A 30 -49.70 14.44 3.57
N ASN A 31 -48.80 13.64 2.99
CA ASN A 31 -47.34 13.72 3.07
C ASN A 31 -46.75 13.88 4.47
N GLN A 32 -46.52 12.74 5.14
CA GLN A 32 -45.49 12.69 6.17
C GLN A 32 -44.14 12.45 5.48
N GLN A 33 -43.27 13.46 5.55
CA GLN A 33 -41.88 13.34 5.14
C GLN A 33 -41.02 13.58 6.38
N ALA A 34 -40.12 12.65 6.67
CA ALA A 34 -39.10 12.80 7.68
C ALA A 34 -37.75 12.83 6.97
N ILE A 35 -36.90 13.78 7.34
CA ILE A 35 -35.47 13.73 7.01
C ILE A 35 -34.74 13.40 8.30
N ASN A 36 -34.00 12.28 8.29
CA ASN A 36 -32.99 12.01 9.31
C ASN A 36 -31.70 12.58 8.76
N ASP A 37 -31.49 13.88 8.96
CA ASP A 37 -30.26 14.54 8.56
C ASP A 37 -29.17 14.28 9.60
N ARG A 38 -27.98 13.88 9.13
CA ARG A 38 -26.76 13.71 9.94
C ARG A 38 -25.67 14.53 9.29
N GLU A 39 -25.46 15.74 9.78
CA GLU A 39 -24.25 16.50 9.49
C GLU A 39 -23.15 16.03 10.46
N ASN A 40 -22.39 15.03 10.04
CA ASN A 40 -21.19 14.59 10.75
C ASN A 40 -19.97 15.14 10.02
N THR A 41 -19.11 15.88 10.70
CA THR A 41 -17.75 16.12 10.24
C THR A 41 -16.94 14.87 10.54
N VAL A 42 -16.79 13.98 9.56
CA VAL A 42 -15.79 12.90 9.64
C VAL A 42 -14.48 13.52 9.17
N GLN A 43 -13.59 13.88 10.10
CA GLN A 43 -12.19 14.16 9.76
C GLN A 43 -11.52 12.81 9.55
N VAL A 44 -11.46 12.35 8.31
CA VAL A 44 -10.61 11.22 7.94
C VAL A 44 -9.21 11.78 7.77
N ASN A 45 -8.27 11.39 8.62
CA ASN A 45 -6.86 11.76 8.48
C ASN A 45 -6.26 10.96 7.32
N VAL A 46 -6.33 11.52 6.11
CA VAL A 46 -5.49 11.07 4.99
C VAL A 46 -4.19 11.86 5.07
N GLY A 47 -3.07 11.17 5.13
CA GLY A 47 -1.78 11.83 5.28
C GLY A 47 -0.63 10.86 5.08
N GLY A 48 0.40 11.34 4.40
CA GLY A 48 1.66 10.62 4.26
C GLY A 48 2.82 11.59 4.34
N ARG A 49 4.02 11.03 4.46
CA ARG A 49 5.26 11.79 4.63
C ARG A 49 6.37 11.15 3.80
N VAL A 50 7.15 11.97 3.12
CA VAL A 50 8.41 11.53 2.52
C VAL A 50 9.47 11.44 3.61
N HIS A 51 10.18 10.33 3.64
CA HIS A 51 11.42 10.18 4.39
C HIS A 51 12.59 10.44 3.46
N ASP A 52 13.54 11.21 3.96
CA ASP A 52 14.79 11.54 3.28
C ASP A 52 15.93 11.37 4.28
N TYR A 53 16.58 10.21 4.23
CA TYR A 53 17.74 9.93 5.08
C TYR A 53 18.99 10.09 4.25
N TYR A 54 19.84 11.05 4.63
CA TYR A 54 21.02 11.38 3.85
C TYR A 54 22.26 11.44 4.73
N ASN A 55 23.34 10.81 4.27
CA ASN A 55 24.65 10.95 4.86
C ASN A 55 25.71 11.24 3.80
N ARG A 56 26.24 12.46 3.80
CA ARG A 56 27.28 12.90 2.85
C ARG A 56 28.61 12.15 2.95
N ASP A 57 28.93 11.57 4.11
CA ASP A 57 30.21 10.91 4.34
C ASP A 57 30.22 9.47 3.81
N THR A 58 29.04 8.84 3.73
CA THR A 58 28.85 7.49 3.17
C THR A 58 28.11 7.49 1.83
N GLU A 59 27.70 8.67 1.34
CA GLU A 59 26.86 8.86 0.13
C GLU A 59 25.51 8.10 0.18
N ASN A 60 25.05 7.76 1.39
CA ASN A 60 23.76 7.13 1.62
C ASN A 60 22.63 8.10 1.31
N LYS A 61 21.58 7.63 0.62
CA LYS A 61 20.41 8.43 0.31
C LYS A 61 19.17 7.55 0.21
N ASP A 62 18.43 7.45 1.30
CA ASP A 62 17.19 6.67 1.36
C ASP A 62 15.99 7.58 1.16
N VAL A 63 15.20 7.32 0.11
CA VAL A 63 13.98 8.07 -0.19
C VAL A 63 12.79 7.12 -0.31
N PHE A 64 11.78 7.32 0.53
CA PHE A 64 10.55 6.52 0.52
C PHE A 64 9.36 7.31 1.10
N VAL A 65 8.17 6.74 1.01
CA VAL A 65 6.92 7.36 1.52
C VAL A 65 6.32 6.52 2.62
N GLU A 66 5.96 7.15 3.74
CA GLU A 66 5.11 6.60 4.79
C GLU A 66 3.66 7.09 4.63
N ASN A 67 2.70 6.21 4.85
CA ASN A 67 1.30 6.56 5.10
C ASN A 67 1.00 6.50 6.59
N TYR A 68 1.02 7.65 7.28
CA TYR A 68 0.65 7.74 8.69
C TYR A 68 -0.87 7.90 8.91
N GLY A 69 -1.63 8.08 7.84
CA GLY A 69 -3.07 8.28 7.87
C GLY A 69 -3.87 7.00 8.17
N GLU A 70 -5.19 7.13 8.13
CA GLU A 70 -6.14 6.06 8.42
C GLU A 70 -6.72 5.40 7.16
N ARG A 71 -6.36 5.91 5.97
CA ARG A 71 -6.82 5.40 4.66
C ARG A 71 -5.65 5.12 3.73
N PRO A 72 -5.80 4.18 2.78
CA PRO A 72 -4.81 3.98 1.74
C PRO A 72 -4.60 5.26 0.92
N ILE A 73 -3.38 5.46 0.43
CA ILE A 73 -2.99 6.58 -0.43
C ILE A 73 -2.32 6.08 -1.71
N MET A 74 -2.37 6.94 -2.74
CA MET A 74 -1.47 6.85 -3.89
C MET A 74 -0.34 7.86 -3.70
N ALA A 75 0.88 7.44 -4.00
CA ALA A 75 2.08 8.23 -3.79
C ALA A 75 2.88 8.39 -5.08
N ARG A 76 3.38 9.60 -5.31
CA ARG A 76 4.42 9.85 -6.30
C ARG A 76 5.52 10.76 -5.76
N ILE A 77 6.74 10.54 -6.23
CA ILE A 77 7.94 11.32 -5.93
C ILE A 77 8.53 11.86 -7.23
N HIS A 78 9.09 13.06 -7.18
CA HIS A 78 9.84 13.67 -8.26
C HIS A 78 11.20 14.14 -7.74
N LEU A 79 12.25 13.83 -8.49
CA LEU A 79 13.62 14.15 -8.12
C LEU A 79 14.13 15.30 -9.00
N SER A 80 14.90 16.21 -8.41
CA SER A 80 15.62 17.25 -9.16
C SER A 80 17.03 17.39 -8.65
N GLU A 81 17.99 17.59 -9.55
CA GLU A 81 19.42 17.57 -9.26
C GLU A 81 20.04 18.95 -9.51
N PHE A 82 21.04 19.28 -8.70
CA PHE A 82 21.87 20.45 -8.90
C PHE A 82 23.33 20.14 -8.57
N LEU A 83 24.22 20.63 -9.43
CA LEU A 83 25.66 20.54 -9.21
C LEU A 83 26.29 21.89 -9.59
N GLU A 84 27.18 22.37 -8.73
CA GLU A 84 28.11 23.44 -9.10
C GLU A 84 29.50 23.14 -8.56
N TYR A 85 30.51 23.63 -9.26
CA TYR A 85 31.90 23.37 -8.94
C TYR A 85 32.73 24.65 -9.02
N GLN A 86 33.81 24.67 -8.28
CA GLN A 86 34.81 25.72 -8.26
C GLN A 86 36.15 25.10 -8.65
N ARG A 87 36.95 25.79 -9.46
CA ARG A 87 38.33 25.41 -9.80
C ARG A 87 39.30 26.35 -9.11
N GLY A 88 40.16 25.84 -8.22
CA GLY A 88 41.03 26.72 -7.44
C GLY A 88 40.24 27.74 -6.62
N GLU A 89 40.55 29.02 -6.81
CA GLU A 89 39.89 30.16 -6.15
C GLU A 89 38.87 30.89 -7.07
N GLU A 90 38.43 30.27 -8.17
CA GLU A 90 37.42 30.85 -9.08
C GLU A 90 36.03 30.94 -8.43
N ASP A 91 35.08 31.62 -9.07
CA ASP A 91 33.69 31.57 -8.61
C ASP A 91 33.05 30.21 -8.91
N PHE A 92 32.04 29.81 -8.11
CA PHE A 92 31.26 28.60 -8.41
C PHE A 92 30.57 28.71 -9.77
N THR A 93 30.71 27.66 -10.57
CA THR A 93 30.09 27.50 -11.88
C THR A 93 29.05 26.38 -11.82
N PRO A 94 27.77 26.64 -12.13
CA PRO A 94 26.76 25.59 -12.19
C PRO A 94 27.03 24.66 -13.37
N LEU A 95 26.82 23.36 -13.16
CA LEU A 95 26.97 22.34 -14.20
C LEU A 95 26.04 22.61 -15.39
N VAL A 96 24.80 22.98 -15.09
CA VAL A 96 23.80 23.39 -16.09
C VAL A 96 23.63 24.91 -16.02
N PRO A 97 24.00 25.65 -17.07
CA PRO A 97 23.89 27.11 -17.09
C PRO A 97 22.46 27.59 -16.78
N GLY A 98 22.35 28.57 -15.88
CA GLY A 98 21.07 29.16 -15.47
C GLY A 98 20.39 28.44 -14.29
N SER A 99 20.96 27.34 -13.78
CA SER A 99 20.55 26.77 -12.49
C SER A 99 21.25 27.49 -11.33
N GLU A 100 20.57 27.59 -10.18
CA GLU A 100 21.07 28.29 -9.00
C GLU A 100 20.85 27.46 -7.72
N ARG A 101 21.89 27.37 -6.88
CA ARG A 101 21.86 26.59 -5.63
C ARG A 101 20.67 26.94 -4.73
N ASN A 102 20.36 28.23 -4.60
CA ASN A 102 19.32 28.74 -3.69
C ASN A 102 17.92 28.81 -4.34
N ASN A 103 17.74 28.32 -5.57
CA ASN A 103 16.48 28.38 -6.29
C ASN A 103 16.12 27.00 -6.86
N LEU A 104 15.39 26.21 -6.06
CA LEU A 104 14.97 24.85 -6.42
C LEU A 104 14.16 24.77 -7.73
N ALA A 105 13.44 25.84 -8.09
CA ALA A 105 12.69 25.88 -9.36
C ALA A 105 13.59 25.87 -10.61
N THR A 106 14.90 26.09 -10.43
CA THR A 106 15.90 26.03 -11.50
C THR A 106 16.73 24.75 -11.49
N TRP A 107 16.50 23.88 -10.50
CA TRP A 107 17.15 22.57 -10.45
C TRP A 107 16.62 21.69 -11.57
N ILE A 108 17.44 20.75 -12.00
CA ILE A 108 17.19 19.98 -13.21
C ILE A 108 16.39 18.74 -12.83
N THR A 109 15.18 18.61 -13.38
CA THR A 109 14.39 17.39 -13.21
C THR A 109 15.19 16.18 -13.65
N TRP A 110 15.27 15.18 -12.77
CA TRP A 110 15.79 13.88 -13.13
C TRP A 110 14.78 13.15 -14.02
N ILE A 111 15.21 12.82 -15.23
CA ILE A 111 14.43 12.04 -16.19
C ILE A 111 15.29 10.86 -16.65
N PRO A 112 14.85 9.61 -16.47
CA PRO A 112 15.55 8.44 -17.00
C PRO A 112 15.26 8.26 -18.49
N SER A 113 16.16 7.55 -19.18
CA SER A 113 15.89 7.05 -20.52
C SER A 113 14.76 6.01 -20.47
N ALA A 114 13.93 5.95 -21.51
CA ALA A 114 12.75 5.09 -21.53
C ALA A 114 13.08 3.63 -21.17
N ASN A 115 14.18 3.05 -21.65
CA ASN A 115 14.48 1.63 -21.44
C ASN A 115 15.49 1.34 -20.32
N ASN A 116 15.99 2.37 -19.62
CA ASN A 116 17.00 2.20 -18.58
C ASN A 116 16.90 3.31 -17.54
N ILE A 117 16.39 2.96 -16.35
CA ILE A 117 16.25 3.86 -15.21
C ILE A 117 17.60 4.41 -14.72
N ASN A 118 18.68 3.65 -14.86
CA ASN A 118 20.01 4.03 -14.40
C ASN A 118 20.75 4.97 -15.36
N GLN A 119 20.14 5.31 -16.49
CA GLN A 119 20.70 6.24 -17.46
C GLN A 119 19.76 7.42 -17.63
N ARG A 120 20.22 8.63 -17.31
CA ARG A 120 19.44 9.85 -17.53
C ARG A 120 19.24 10.10 -19.03
N ALA A 121 18.05 10.54 -19.40
CA ALA A 121 17.70 10.91 -20.77
C ALA A 121 18.40 12.20 -21.22
N ASP A 122 18.65 12.32 -22.53
CA ASP A 122 19.17 13.53 -23.16
C ASP A 122 18.13 14.65 -23.30
N THR A 123 17.07 14.60 -22.51
CA THR A 123 15.99 15.60 -22.45
C THR A 123 16.11 16.43 -21.17
N GLY A 124 15.71 17.70 -21.26
CA GLY A 124 15.64 18.58 -20.07
C GLY A 124 16.97 18.84 -19.36
N ASN A 125 18.13 18.61 -20.00
CA ASN A 125 19.48 18.66 -19.41
C ASN A 125 19.78 17.60 -18.33
N SER A 126 18.89 16.61 -18.13
CA SER A 126 19.08 15.52 -17.15
C SER A 126 20.39 14.76 -17.39
N SER A 127 20.74 14.45 -18.64
CA SER A 127 21.97 13.72 -18.96
C SER A 127 23.29 14.42 -18.61
N ALA A 128 23.29 15.72 -18.28
CA ALA A 128 24.49 16.43 -17.83
C ALA A 128 25.11 15.80 -16.57
N PHE A 129 24.29 15.17 -15.74
CA PHE A 129 24.70 14.55 -14.47
C PHE A 129 25.27 13.13 -14.64
N ASN A 130 25.04 12.45 -15.77
CA ASN A 130 25.50 11.07 -16.01
C ASN A 130 27.03 10.90 -15.84
N ARG A 131 27.80 11.97 -16.05
CA ARG A 131 29.25 11.93 -15.86
C ARG A 131 29.64 11.96 -14.38
N TYR A 132 28.88 12.64 -13.53
CA TYR A 132 29.32 13.05 -12.19
C TYR A 132 28.61 12.33 -11.06
N ALA A 133 27.38 11.86 -11.26
CA ALA A 133 26.58 11.26 -10.20
C ALA A 133 25.89 9.98 -10.67
N GLN A 134 26.02 8.92 -9.87
CA GLN A 134 25.32 7.67 -10.03
C GLN A 134 24.23 7.54 -8.96
N LEU A 135 23.01 7.22 -9.38
CA LEU A 135 21.88 6.98 -8.49
C LEU A 135 21.62 5.48 -8.42
N THR A 136 21.47 4.96 -7.21
CA THR A 136 21.11 3.56 -6.98
C THR A 136 19.64 3.49 -6.58
N PHE A 137 18.82 2.89 -7.46
CA PHE A 137 17.36 2.81 -7.27
C PHE A 137 16.94 1.50 -6.61
N GLY A 138 16.13 1.64 -5.56
CA GLY A 138 15.66 0.51 -4.75
C GLY A 138 16.76 -0.10 -3.87
N TRP A 139 16.34 -0.90 -2.90
CA TRP A 139 17.21 -1.40 -1.83
C TRP A 139 17.58 -2.89 -1.94
N SER A 140 16.87 -3.67 -2.76
CA SER A 140 16.95 -5.15 -2.75
C SER A 140 18.38 -5.73 -2.75
N ARG A 141 18.78 -6.35 -1.63
CA ARG A 141 20.04 -7.09 -1.43
C ARG A 141 19.77 -8.55 -1.08
N GLU A 142 20.55 -9.46 -1.64
CA GLU A 142 20.38 -10.91 -1.42
C GLU A 142 20.58 -11.27 0.06
N GLY A 143 19.60 -11.95 0.66
CA GLY A 143 19.66 -12.41 2.05
C GLY A 143 19.32 -11.37 3.13
N GLU A 144 18.96 -10.14 2.76
CA GLU A 144 18.56 -9.10 3.71
C GLU A 144 17.03 -8.94 3.79
N THR A 145 16.53 -8.53 4.96
CA THR A 145 15.11 -8.17 5.16
C THR A 145 14.90 -6.68 4.92
N ALA A 146 13.70 -6.27 4.52
CA ALA A 146 13.38 -4.88 4.24
C ALA A 146 13.89 -3.90 5.33
N PRO A 147 14.32 -2.68 4.97
CA PRO A 147 14.90 -1.73 5.91
C PRO A 147 13.93 -1.38 7.04
N TRP A 148 14.51 -0.99 8.18
CA TRP A 148 13.76 -0.41 9.28
C TRP A 148 13.85 1.12 9.21
N TYR A 149 12.77 1.77 9.60
CA TYR A 149 12.68 3.22 9.71
C TYR A 149 11.96 3.59 11.01
N MET A 150 12.24 4.79 11.51
CA MET A 150 11.43 5.39 12.56
C MET A 150 10.21 6.09 11.92
N PRO A 151 8.97 5.74 12.30
CA PRO A 151 7.76 6.44 11.85
C PRO A 151 7.83 7.95 12.10
N THR A 152 7.23 8.72 11.20
CA THR A 152 7.21 10.18 11.34
C THR A 152 6.45 10.60 12.59
N PHE A 153 6.97 11.61 13.27
CA PHE A 153 6.22 12.29 14.35
C PHE A 153 5.25 13.33 13.77
N ASN A 154 5.44 13.75 12.52
CA ASN A 154 4.71 14.88 11.94
C ASN A 154 3.48 14.45 11.11
N HIS A 155 2.35 14.31 11.78
CA HIS A 155 1.06 13.99 11.18
C HIS A 155 0.25 15.23 10.69
N ASP A 156 0.85 16.43 10.68
CA ASP A 156 0.20 17.61 10.10
C ASP A 156 0.27 17.56 8.57
N ASN A 157 -0.87 17.35 7.93
CA ASN A 157 -0.99 17.26 6.48
C ASN A 157 -0.87 18.62 5.75
N LEU A 158 -0.84 19.73 6.48
CA LEU A 158 -0.55 21.06 5.94
C LEU A 158 0.91 21.45 6.14
N ASP A 159 1.65 20.73 6.98
CA ASP A 159 3.08 20.91 7.10
C ASP A 159 3.79 20.24 5.93
N LEU A 160 4.58 21.02 5.18
CA LEU A 160 5.31 20.54 4.00
C LEU A 160 6.65 19.89 4.35
N ARG A 161 7.07 19.96 5.61
CA ARG A 161 8.34 19.39 6.04
C ARG A 161 8.41 17.89 5.79
N THR A 162 9.49 17.38 5.24
CA THR A 162 9.75 15.95 5.12
C THR A 162 10.20 15.36 6.47
N ALA A 163 10.30 14.04 6.57
CA ALA A 163 11.01 13.35 7.65
C ALA A 163 12.50 13.23 7.26
N ALA A 164 13.22 14.35 7.35
CA ALA A 164 14.62 14.46 6.94
C ALA A 164 15.56 14.10 8.10
N ALA A 165 16.47 13.14 7.91
CA ALA A 165 17.43 12.70 8.93
C ALA A 165 18.89 12.82 8.49
N GLY A 166 19.81 12.85 9.46
CA GLY A 166 21.24 12.98 9.21
C GLY A 166 21.63 14.34 8.66
N HIS A 167 22.29 14.34 7.51
CA HIS A 167 22.70 15.53 6.78
C HIS A 167 21.63 16.06 5.82
N ALA A 168 20.45 15.42 5.77
CA ALA A 168 19.34 15.84 4.92
C ALA A 168 18.85 17.25 5.34
N ARG A 169 18.54 18.06 4.32
CA ARG A 169 18.08 19.44 4.52
C ARG A 169 16.63 19.57 4.08
N ASP A 170 15.74 19.73 5.04
CA ASP A 170 14.34 19.97 4.72
C ASP A 170 14.09 21.40 4.24
N TYR A 171 13.36 21.55 3.14
CA TYR A 171 13.11 22.85 2.52
C TYR A 171 11.94 23.58 3.19
N ILE A 172 12.25 24.43 4.17
CA ILE A 172 11.26 25.36 4.72
C ILE A 172 11.12 26.56 3.77
N ALA A 173 9.92 26.73 3.20
CA ALA A 173 9.58 27.83 2.31
C ALA A 173 10.04 29.19 2.88
N GLY A 174 11.02 29.82 2.22
CA GLY A 174 11.37 31.23 2.42
C GLY A 174 12.64 31.54 3.22
N SER A 175 13.40 30.57 3.74
CA SER A 175 14.66 30.88 4.43
C SER A 175 15.81 29.89 4.26
N GLY A 176 15.62 28.78 3.53
CA GLY A 176 16.61 27.71 3.47
C GLY A 176 16.82 27.04 4.84
N ALA A 177 17.46 25.86 4.83
CA ALA A 177 17.89 25.19 6.06
C ALA A 177 18.85 26.13 6.84
N THR A 178 18.41 26.62 7.99
CA THR A 178 19.15 27.61 8.80
C THR A 178 19.48 27.13 10.21
N ASP A 179 19.10 25.90 10.56
CA ASP A 179 19.47 25.32 11.84
C ASP A 179 20.89 24.72 11.76
N GLY A 180 21.89 25.53 12.12
CA GLY A 180 23.28 25.09 12.26
C GLY A 180 23.53 24.04 13.36
N THR A 181 22.49 23.58 14.07
CA THR A 181 22.54 22.52 15.09
C THR A 181 22.21 21.14 14.50
N THR A 182 21.35 21.07 13.48
CA THR A 182 20.87 19.82 12.86
C THR A 182 21.12 19.76 11.34
N ASP A 183 21.78 20.75 10.76
CA ASP A 183 21.95 20.92 9.30
C ASP A 183 20.61 21.03 8.53
N GLY A 184 19.48 21.22 9.23
CA GLY A 184 18.14 21.24 8.62
C GLY A 184 17.37 19.92 8.68
N ALA A 185 17.84 18.95 9.46
CA ALA A 185 17.08 17.73 9.74
C ALA A 185 15.81 18.04 10.53
N THR A 186 14.77 17.24 10.30
CA THR A 186 13.43 17.34 10.91
C THR A 186 13.00 16.01 11.53
N HIS A 187 13.88 15.02 11.55
CA HIS A 187 13.61 13.65 11.97
C HIS A 187 14.85 13.00 12.59
N PRO A 188 14.71 12.07 13.57
CA PRO A 188 15.85 11.41 14.17
C PRO A 188 16.55 10.44 13.20
N GLY A 189 17.83 10.21 13.49
CA GLY A 189 18.75 9.37 12.73
C GLY A 189 19.95 10.17 12.23
N ASP A 190 21.08 9.50 12.01
CA ASP A 190 22.28 10.11 11.43
C ASP A 190 22.34 9.99 9.89
N GLY A 191 21.30 9.40 9.30
CA GLY A 191 21.13 9.23 7.86
C GLY A 191 22.01 8.15 7.24
N THR A 192 22.75 7.35 8.03
CA THR A 192 23.48 6.20 7.47
C THR A 192 22.53 5.07 7.10
N ASP A 193 22.94 4.26 6.12
CA ASP A 193 22.24 3.03 5.76
C ASP A 193 22.02 2.14 7.00
N ALA A 194 20.86 1.49 7.05
CA ALA A 194 20.45 0.57 8.11
C ALA A 194 20.62 1.10 9.55
N TYR A 195 20.47 2.42 9.77
CA TYR A 195 20.58 3.02 11.10
C TYR A 195 19.61 2.43 12.13
N TRP A 196 18.37 2.16 11.72
CA TRP A 196 17.33 1.58 12.57
C TRP A 196 17.29 0.05 12.49
N SER A 197 16.84 -0.57 13.57
CA SER A 197 16.68 -2.02 13.70
C SER A 197 15.38 -2.42 14.41
N SER A 198 15.03 -3.69 14.31
CA SER A 198 13.88 -4.25 15.02
C SER A 198 13.96 -4.02 16.52
N GLY A 199 12.93 -3.41 17.10
CA GLY A 199 12.85 -3.15 18.53
C GLY A 199 13.40 -1.79 18.95
N ASP A 200 14.05 -1.04 18.05
CA ASP A 200 14.49 0.31 18.35
C ASP A 200 13.32 1.23 18.63
N THR A 201 13.52 2.20 19.50
CA THR A 201 12.51 3.20 19.87
C THR A 201 13.15 4.58 19.91
N PHE A 202 12.36 5.61 19.63
CA PHE A 202 12.78 7.01 19.80
C PHE A 202 11.72 7.78 20.57
N ASP A 203 12.14 8.50 21.60
CA ASP A 203 11.26 9.31 22.45
C ASP A 203 11.29 10.79 22.03
N ASN A 204 10.22 11.26 21.37
CA ASN A 204 10.04 12.67 21.03
C ASN A 204 9.23 13.44 22.09
N SER A 205 9.09 12.94 23.32
CA SER A 205 8.31 13.61 24.38
C SER A 205 8.83 15.00 24.74
N ALA A 206 10.11 15.29 24.49
CA ALA A 206 10.70 16.61 24.67
C ALA A 206 10.39 17.59 23.50
N GLY A 207 9.72 17.15 22.44
CA GLY A 207 9.41 17.94 21.25
C GLY A 207 10.66 18.35 20.48
N ILE A 208 11.64 17.45 20.38
CA ILE A 208 12.92 17.68 19.69
C ILE A 208 12.67 17.82 18.20
N TRP A 209 11.78 16.99 17.67
CA TRP A 209 11.38 16.98 16.27
C TRP A 209 9.93 17.49 16.11
N PRO A 210 9.60 18.15 14.97
CA PRO A 210 8.26 18.61 14.70
C PRO A 210 7.22 17.50 14.77
N GLY A 211 6.02 17.84 15.26
CA GLY A 211 4.88 16.92 15.32
C GLY A 211 4.54 16.44 16.74
N GLU A 212 4.10 15.19 16.83
CA GLU A 212 3.59 14.58 18.05
C GLU A 212 4.71 14.32 19.08
N THR A 213 4.41 14.61 20.34
CA THR A 213 5.28 14.35 21.50
C THR A 213 5.00 12.94 22.03
N VAL A 214 5.49 11.93 21.33
CA VAL A 214 5.25 10.50 21.62
C VAL A 214 6.54 9.69 21.47
N THR A 215 6.54 8.47 21.98
CA THR A 215 7.57 7.46 21.68
C THR A 215 7.07 6.56 20.56
N HIS A 216 7.84 6.47 19.47
CA HIS A 216 7.61 5.49 18.41
C HIS A 216 8.60 4.33 18.53
N GLN A 217 8.19 3.17 18.01
CA GLN A 217 9.05 2.02 17.75
C GLN A 217 9.35 1.98 16.24
N ALA A 218 10.57 1.61 15.89
CA ALA A 218 10.96 1.41 14.50
C ALA A 218 10.01 0.41 13.82
N ALA A 219 9.61 0.73 12.61
CA ALA A 219 8.78 -0.07 11.72
C ALA A 219 9.61 -0.52 10.52
N GLN A 220 9.10 -1.51 9.79
CA GLN A 220 9.78 -2.03 8.60
C GLN A 220 9.11 -1.50 7.34
N ASN A 221 9.90 -1.09 6.35
CA ASN A 221 9.43 -0.79 5.01
C ASN A 221 8.79 -2.04 4.38
N LEU A 222 7.92 -1.82 3.39
CA LEU A 222 7.43 -2.91 2.55
C LEU A 222 8.59 -3.54 1.78
N HIS A 223 8.57 -4.87 1.68
CA HIS A 223 9.56 -5.61 0.91
C HIS A 223 9.47 -5.26 -0.58
N GLN A 224 10.61 -4.94 -1.18
CA GLN A 224 10.70 -4.60 -2.59
C GLN A 224 10.49 -5.84 -3.46
N GLN A 225 9.35 -5.91 -4.14
CA GLN A 225 9.03 -7.05 -5.02
C GLN A 225 9.79 -7.00 -6.34
N ARG A 226 10.11 -5.79 -6.82
CA ARG A 226 10.86 -5.55 -8.05
C ARG A 226 11.73 -4.32 -7.91
N ALA A 227 12.86 -4.30 -8.59
CA ALA A 227 13.63 -3.08 -8.75
C ALA A 227 12.75 -1.97 -9.36
N PRO A 228 12.90 -0.71 -8.93
CA PRO A 228 12.29 0.42 -9.62
C PRO A 228 12.60 0.39 -11.12
N MET A 229 11.61 0.71 -11.93
CA MET A 229 11.72 0.64 -13.39
C MET A 229 10.96 1.77 -14.05
N THR A 230 11.21 2.00 -15.34
CA THR A 230 10.41 2.97 -16.10
C THR A 230 9.04 2.43 -16.48
N ILE A 231 8.10 3.31 -16.82
CA ILE A 231 6.77 2.92 -17.33
C ILE A 231 6.87 2.16 -18.68
N GLU A 232 7.96 2.36 -19.43
CA GLU A 232 8.25 1.57 -20.63
C GLU A 232 8.61 0.13 -20.26
N GLN A 233 9.55 -0.07 -19.34
CA GLN A 233 9.94 -1.39 -18.86
C GLN A 233 8.74 -2.11 -18.20
N TRP A 234 7.99 -1.39 -17.36
CA TRP A 234 6.77 -1.88 -16.73
C TRP A 234 5.73 -2.38 -17.74
N SER A 235 5.59 -1.69 -18.88
CA SER A 235 4.61 -2.10 -19.91
C SER A 235 4.95 -3.40 -20.62
N ASN A 236 6.19 -3.88 -20.48
CA ASN A 236 6.62 -5.19 -20.99
C ASN A 236 6.41 -6.33 -19.98
N LEU A 237 6.02 -6.02 -18.74
CA LEU A 237 5.67 -7.02 -17.75
C LEU A 237 4.34 -7.70 -18.12
N ASP A 238 4.20 -8.96 -17.73
CA ASP A 238 2.90 -9.60 -17.79
C ASP A 238 1.93 -8.87 -16.84
N PRO A 239 0.64 -8.77 -17.15
CA PRO A 239 -0.28 -7.95 -16.36
C PRO A 239 -0.40 -8.30 -14.86
N TYR A 240 -0.19 -9.56 -14.47
CA TYR A 240 -0.18 -9.98 -13.06
C TYR A 240 1.05 -9.48 -12.29
N GLN A 241 2.11 -9.05 -13.00
CA GLN A 241 3.35 -8.52 -12.46
C GLN A 241 3.36 -6.98 -12.36
N GLN A 242 2.37 -6.32 -12.97
CA GLN A 242 2.36 -4.87 -13.13
C GLN A 242 1.90 -4.08 -11.89
N ILE A 243 1.31 -4.73 -10.88
CA ILE A 243 0.82 -4.09 -9.64
C ILE A 243 1.45 -4.77 -8.44
N GLY A 244 2.16 -4.01 -7.60
CA GLY A 244 2.92 -4.56 -6.49
C GLY A 244 3.76 -3.54 -5.75
N ASP A 245 4.60 -4.03 -4.83
CA ASP A 245 5.42 -3.21 -3.94
C ASP A 245 6.75 -2.84 -4.62
N PHE A 246 6.65 -1.93 -5.59
CA PHE A 246 7.78 -1.35 -6.32
C PHE A 246 7.40 0.00 -6.95
N TRP A 247 8.42 0.74 -7.41
CA TRP A 247 8.24 2.04 -8.04
C TRP A 247 8.27 1.95 -9.58
N VAL A 248 7.39 2.72 -10.24
CA VAL A 248 7.34 2.86 -11.71
C VAL A 248 7.52 4.33 -12.08
N VAL A 249 8.52 4.63 -12.90
CA VAL A 249 8.89 6.00 -13.29
C VAL A 249 8.36 6.35 -14.66
N ASP A 250 7.56 7.41 -14.75
CA ASP A 250 7.22 8.01 -16.02
C ASP A 250 8.44 8.74 -16.62
N HIS A 251 9.04 8.14 -17.65
CA HIS A 251 10.21 8.70 -18.34
C HIS A 251 9.90 9.95 -19.18
N THR A 252 8.63 10.37 -19.28
CA THR A 252 8.23 11.64 -19.92
C THR A 252 8.32 12.82 -18.95
N THR A 253 7.96 12.59 -17.68
CA THR A 253 7.81 13.67 -16.67
C THR A 253 8.82 13.59 -15.54
N GLY A 254 9.45 12.43 -15.30
CA GLY A 254 10.33 12.19 -14.17
C GLY A 254 9.61 11.81 -12.87
N TRP A 255 8.27 11.75 -12.86
CA TRP A 255 7.52 11.28 -11.69
C TRP A 255 7.66 9.77 -11.51
N ALA A 256 8.04 9.35 -10.30
CA ALA A 256 8.03 7.97 -9.83
C ALA A 256 6.76 7.68 -9.03
N TYR A 257 6.04 6.64 -9.37
CA TYR A 257 4.75 6.27 -8.77
C TYR A 257 4.88 4.94 -8.03
N TRP A 258 4.29 4.84 -6.85
CA TRP A 258 4.18 3.58 -6.13
C TRP A 258 3.15 2.69 -6.81
N ALA A 259 3.51 1.44 -7.17
CA ALA A 259 2.70 0.57 -8.04
C ALA A 259 1.59 -0.21 -7.31
N SER A 260 1.25 0.18 -6.08
CA SER A 260 0.12 -0.36 -5.31
C SER A 260 -0.50 0.75 -4.45
N LEU A 261 -1.61 0.46 -3.77
CA LEU A 261 -2.10 1.36 -2.73
C LEU A 261 -1.20 1.23 -1.49
N LEU A 262 -0.71 2.35 -0.97
CA LEU A 262 0.06 2.34 0.27
C LEU A 262 -0.90 2.35 1.47
N GLU A 263 -0.99 1.23 2.17
CA GLU A 263 -1.91 1.04 3.31
C GLU A 263 -1.54 1.89 4.54
N PRO A 264 -2.50 2.21 5.41
CA PRO A 264 -2.26 2.87 6.71
C PRO A 264 -1.16 2.21 7.54
N GLY A 265 -0.26 3.02 8.09
CA GLY A 265 0.86 2.59 8.93
C GLY A 265 1.96 1.83 8.17
N LYS A 266 2.04 2.00 6.85
CA LYS A 266 3.06 1.37 6.00
C LYS A 266 3.93 2.41 5.33
N ALA A 267 5.17 2.02 5.08
CA ALA A 267 6.09 2.75 4.22
C ALA A 267 6.42 1.91 2.97
N SER A 268 6.51 2.57 1.83
CA SER A 268 6.98 1.96 0.58
C SER A 268 8.39 1.37 0.74
N SER A 269 8.83 0.56 -0.22
CA SER A 269 10.26 0.32 -0.38
C SER A 269 10.98 1.61 -0.82
N TYR A 270 12.30 1.59 -0.82
CA TYR A 270 13.10 2.72 -1.28
C TYR A 270 12.87 2.98 -2.77
N LEU A 271 12.71 4.24 -3.14
CA LEU A 271 12.90 4.71 -4.50
C LEU A 271 14.39 4.85 -4.79
N LEU A 272 15.11 5.52 -3.89
CA LEU A 272 16.55 5.77 -3.94
C LEU A 272 17.21 5.17 -2.69
N ASP A 273 18.36 4.52 -2.88
CA ASP A 273 19.19 3.90 -1.82
C ASP A 273 20.55 4.62 -1.69
N ALA A 274 21.09 5.13 -2.80
CA ALA A 274 22.35 5.88 -2.77
C ALA A 274 22.45 6.93 -3.89
N ALA A 275 23.28 7.94 -3.65
CA ALA A 275 23.63 8.97 -4.61
C ALA A 275 25.13 9.26 -4.56
N GLU A 276 25.89 8.50 -5.35
CA GLU A 276 27.36 8.46 -5.31
C GLU A 276 27.96 9.39 -6.36
N LEU A 277 28.99 10.16 -5.98
CA LEU A 277 29.76 10.97 -6.92
C LEU A 277 30.82 10.09 -7.60
N THR A 278 31.03 10.31 -8.90
CA THR A 278 32.09 9.61 -9.64
C THR A 278 33.41 10.34 -9.53
N ASP A 279 34.53 9.63 -9.71
CA ASP A 279 35.89 10.19 -9.78
C ASP A 279 36.02 11.35 -10.80
N ALA A 280 35.12 11.43 -11.80
CA ALA A 280 35.14 12.50 -12.80
C ALA A 280 34.88 13.90 -12.21
N ILE A 281 34.34 13.99 -10.99
CA ILE A 281 34.20 15.27 -10.28
C ILE A 281 35.57 15.83 -9.87
N GLU A 282 36.52 14.96 -9.48
CA GLU A 282 37.87 15.38 -9.06
C GLU A 282 38.64 16.03 -10.22
N ASP A 283 38.53 15.44 -11.42
CA ASP A 283 39.08 15.98 -12.66
C ASP A 283 38.52 17.36 -13.01
N THR A 284 37.27 17.61 -12.64
CA THR A 284 36.55 18.85 -12.99
C THR A 284 36.82 19.95 -11.98
N VAL A 285 36.93 19.60 -10.71
CA VAL A 285 37.11 20.54 -9.59
C VAL A 285 38.56 20.98 -9.46
N PHE A 286 39.54 20.09 -9.69
CA PHE A 286 41.00 20.35 -9.66
C PHE A 286 41.46 21.47 -8.70
N ASN A 287 41.80 21.10 -7.45
CA ASN A 287 42.15 22.04 -6.36
C ASN A 287 41.05 23.03 -5.96
N GLY A 288 39.77 22.70 -6.15
CA GLY A 288 38.64 23.51 -5.72
C GLY A 288 37.63 22.74 -4.85
N SER A 289 36.37 23.15 -4.90
CA SER A 289 35.27 22.51 -4.16
C SER A 289 34.04 22.30 -5.06
N TYR A 290 33.11 21.44 -4.65
CA TYR A 290 31.84 21.23 -5.35
C TYR A 290 30.68 21.18 -4.37
N TYR A 291 29.49 21.41 -4.91
CA TYR A 291 28.22 21.14 -4.24
C TYR A 291 27.37 20.29 -5.17
N TYR A 292 26.81 19.21 -4.63
CA TYR A 292 25.81 18.39 -5.28
C TYR A 292 24.62 18.23 -4.36
N GLY A 293 23.41 18.27 -4.91
CA GLY A 293 22.18 18.11 -4.15
C GLY A 293 21.09 17.46 -4.98
N ILE A 294 20.25 16.69 -4.30
CA ILE A 294 19.01 16.12 -4.82
C ILE A 294 17.87 16.69 -4.00
N HIS A 295 16.91 17.30 -4.68
CA HIS A 295 15.64 17.75 -4.13
C HIS A 295 14.58 16.68 -4.38
N VAL A 296 13.80 16.39 -3.34
CA VAL A 296 12.71 15.41 -3.37
C VAL A 296 11.39 16.17 -3.23
N ASP A 297 10.56 16.11 -4.27
CA ASP A 297 9.18 16.60 -4.25
C ASP A 297 8.22 15.40 -4.23
N SER A 298 7.03 15.57 -3.66
CA SER A 298 6.05 14.48 -3.62
C SER A 298 4.62 14.96 -3.70
N GLN A 299 3.76 14.05 -4.14
CA GLN A 299 2.32 14.23 -4.07
C GLN A 299 1.68 12.96 -3.55
N LEU A 300 0.89 13.12 -2.49
CA LEU A 300 0.28 12.05 -1.72
C LEU A 300 -1.21 12.31 -1.68
N ILE A 301 -1.98 11.46 -2.34
CA ILE A 301 -3.41 11.70 -2.59
C ILE A 301 -4.25 10.49 -2.22
N SER A 302 -5.52 10.75 -1.92
CA SER A 302 -6.53 9.69 -1.88
C SER A 302 -6.68 9.05 -3.27
N PRO A 303 -6.97 7.75 -3.36
CA PRO A 303 -7.17 7.05 -4.63
C PRO A 303 -8.22 7.71 -5.54
N ASP A 304 -9.28 8.30 -4.96
CA ASP A 304 -10.35 8.98 -5.70
C ASP A 304 -9.88 10.22 -6.48
N ASN A 305 -8.71 10.78 -6.14
CA ASN A 305 -8.13 11.95 -6.80
C ASN A 305 -7.03 11.58 -7.81
N SER A 306 -6.93 10.29 -8.20
CA SER A 306 -5.85 9.80 -9.07
C SER A 306 -5.66 10.61 -10.37
N ASP A 307 -6.72 11.23 -10.87
CA ASP A 307 -6.70 11.98 -12.12
C ASP A 307 -5.78 13.23 -12.04
N ASP A 308 -5.51 13.73 -10.83
CA ASP A 308 -4.54 14.82 -10.60
C ASP A 308 -3.11 14.43 -10.98
N PHE A 309 -2.84 13.13 -11.11
CA PHE A 309 -1.53 12.63 -11.55
C PHE A 309 -1.35 12.59 -13.07
N LEU A 310 -2.41 12.71 -13.87
CA LEU A 310 -2.37 12.49 -15.32
C LEU A 310 -1.67 13.59 -16.13
N ALA A 311 -1.57 14.80 -15.59
CA ALA A 311 -1.13 15.96 -16.35
C ALA A 311 0.28 15.79 -16.94
N GLY A 312 0.37 15.79 -18.27
CA GLY A 312 1.64 15.71 -19.02
C GLY A 312 2.31 14.33 -19.04
N GLY A 313 1.66 13.30 -18.47
CA GLY A 313 2.25 11.97 -18.35
C GLY A 313 2.22 11.14 -19.63
N ASP A 314 2.95 10.03 -19.60
CA ASP A 314 2.94 9.00 -20.64
C ASP A 314 1.52 8.43 -20.89
N SER A 315 1.22 8.02 -22.12
CA SER A 315 -0.11 7.53 -22.50
C SER A 315 -0.55 6.27 -21.75
N ARG A 316 0.38 5.54 -21.12
CA ARG A 316 0.09 4.37 -20.28
C ARG A 316 -0.34 4.71 -18.86
N LEU A 317 -0.12 5.95 -18.43
CA LEU A 317 -0.30 6.37 -17.04
C LEU A 317 -1.76 6.20 -16.57
N GLU A 318 -2.75 6.51 -17.40
CA GLU A 318 -4.17 6.37 -17.04
C GLU A 318 -4.56 4.93 -16.70
N ALA A 319 -4.13 3.98 -17.54
CA ALA A 319 -4.35 2.56 -17.30
C ALA A 319 -3.61 2.10 -16.04
N PHE A 320 -2.37 2.56 -15.84
CA PHE A 320 -1.58 2.23 -14.67
C PHE A 320 -2.22 2.71 -13.36
N LEU A 321 -2.64 3.99 -13.28
CA LEU A 321 -3.30 4.55 -12.10
C LEU A 321 -4.64 3.85 -11.81
N THR A 322 -5.37 3.46 -12.85
CA THR A 322 -6.58 2.65 -12.71
C THR A 322 -6.26 1.26 -12.16
N GLY A 323 -5.20 0.62 -12.65
CA GLY A 323 -4.78 -0.68 -12.15
C GLY A 323 -4.31 -0.68 -10.70
N ILE A 324 -3.67 0.41 -10.23
CA ILE A 324 -3.34 0.59 -8.81
C ILE A 324 -4.60 0.56 -7.96
N LYS A 325 -5.65 1.31 -8.34
CA LYS A 325 -6.93 1.35 -7.61
C LYS A 325 -7.59 -0.02 -7.56
N ASN A 326 -7.68 -0.68 -8.70
CA ASN A 326 -8.33 -1.99 -8.81
C ASN A 326 -7.51 -3.15 -8.26
N ASN A 327 -6.26 -2.87 -7.87
CA ASN A 327 -5.26 -3.87 -7.51
C ASN A 327 -4.98 -4.90 -8.63
N SER A 328 -5.17 -4.51 -9.89
CA SER A 328 -5.00 -5.37 -11.07
C SER A 328 -4.96 -4.54 -12.36
N MET A 329 -4.04 -4.85 -13.28
CA MET A 329 -3.97 -4.20 -14.62
C MET A 329 -4.88 -4.80 -15.68
N ASN A 330 -5.55 -5.92 -15.37
CA ASN A 330 -6.23 -6.71 -16.38
C ASN A 330 -7.67 -6.26 -16.60
N GLU A 331 -7.84 -5.05 -17.12
CA GLU A 331 -9.15 -4.49 -17.44
C GLU A 331 -9.44 -4.36 -18.94
N SER A 332 -8.53 -4.77 -19.81
CA SER A 332 -8.81 -4.77 -21.26
C SER A 332 -9.97 -5.73 -21.57
N GLY A 333 -11.19 -5.18 -21.63
CA GLY A 333 -12.42 -5.90 -21.93
C GLY A 333 -13.36 -6.19 -20.75
N THR A 334 -13.07 -5.74 -19.52
CA THR A 334 -13.96 -5.98 -18.37
C THR A 334 -14.84 -4.76 -18.10
N SER A 335 -16.15 -4.96 -17.96
CA SER A 335 -17.12 -3.92 -17.55
C SER A 335 -17.32 -3.85 -16.03
N ASN A 336 -16.44 -4.51 -15.26
CA ASN A 336 -16.59 -4.63 -13.82
C ASN A 336 -16.45 -3.26 -13.15
N PRO A 337 -17.33 -2.91 -12.19
CA PRO A 337 -17.21 -1.72 -11.38
C PRO A 337 -15.83 -1.56 -10.72
N ARG A 338 -15.45 -0.31 -10.46
CA ARG A 338 -14.27 0.01 -9.64
C ARG A 338 -14.48 -0.45 -8.21
N TYR A 339 -13.39 -0.76 -7.50
CA TYR A 339 -13.50 -1.35 -6.17
C TYR A 339 -14.19 -0.44 -5.14
N GLU A 340 -14.07 0.87 -5.28
CA GLU A 340 -14.70 1.86 -4.38
C GLU A 340 -16.20 2.02 -4.59
N VAL A 341 -16.76 1.47 -5.67
CA VAL A 341 -18.18 1.54 -6.00
C VAL A 341 -18.88 0.29 -5.49
N ASP A 342 -19.73 0.47 -4.48
CA ASP A 342 -20.64 -0.59 -4.05
C ASP A 342 -21.71 -0.84 -5.12
N SER A 343 -21.61 -2.00 -5.77
CA SER A 343 -22.47 -2.39 -6.89
C SER A 343 -23.26 -3.68 -6.58
N PRO A 344 -24.45 -3.85 -7.17
CA PRO A 344 -25.20 -5.11 -7.08
C PRO A 344 -24.45 -6.25 -7.79
N PRO A 345 -24.71 -7.53 -7.42
CA PRO A 345 -24.07 -8.69 -8.05
C PRO A 345 -24.22 -8.74 -9.58
N SER A 346 -25.33 -8.22 -10.11
CA SER A 346 -25.62 -8.17 -11.55
C SER A 346 -24.65 -7.31 -12.38
N ASP A 347 -23.93 -6.39 -11.76
CA ASP A 347 -23.00 -5.49 -12.46
C ASP A 347 -21.63 -6.15 -12.68
N PHE A 348 -21.34 -7.25 -11.97
CA PHE A 348 -20.09 -7.96 -12.07
C PHE A 348 -20.15 -9.05 -13.13
N ASN A 349 -19.05 -9.26 -13.83
CA ASN A 349 -18.78 -10.39 -14.72
C ASN A 349 -17.55 -11.12 -14.19
N PHE A 350 -17.78 -12.17 -13.41
CA PHE A 350 -16.73 -12.93 -12.73
C PHE A 350 -15.86 -13.75 -13.69
N ASP A 351 -16.39 -14.17 -14.84
CA ASP A 351 -15.61 -14.87 -15.89
C ASP A 351 -14.48 -14.02 -16.47
N THR A 352 -14.58 -12.70 -16.33
CA THR A 352 -13.57 -11.76 -16.79
C THR A 352 -12.70 -11.22 -15.66
N MET A 353 -12.99 -11.60 -14.40
CA MET A 353 -12.18 -11.17 -13.26
C MET A 353 -10.89 -11.98 -13.17
N LEU A 354 -9.79 -11.27 -12.90
CA LEU A 354 -8.52 -11.92 -12.62
C LEU A 354 -8.24 -12.05 -11.13
N PRO A 355 -7.50 -13.11 -10.72
CA PRO A 355 -7.01 -13.28 -9.37
C PRO A 355 -6.36 -12.02 -8.79
N GLY A 356 -6.65 -11.72 -7.52
CA GLY A 356 -6.08 -10.58 -6.79
C GLY A 356 -6.85 -9.27 -6.94
N ARG A 357 -7.88 -9.21 -7.81
CA ARG A 357 -8.76 -8.04 -7.96
C ARG A 357 -9.58 -7.80 -6.69
N VAL A 358 -9.59 -6.57 -6.21
CA VAL A 358 -10.48 -6.09 -5.13
C VAL A 358 -11.75 -5.51 -5.75
N PHE A 359 -12.91 -5.78 -5.14
CA PHE A 359 -14.18 -5.23 -5.57
C PHE A 359 -15.19 -5.13 -4.42
N THR A 360 -16.14 -4.19 -4.50
CA THR A 360 -17.21 -4.05 -3.50
C THR A 360 -18.55 -4.47 -4.10
N MET A 361 -19.15 -5.51 -3.52
CA MET A 361 -20.41 -6.08 -3.99
C MET A 361 -21.40 -6.18 -2.83
N ALA A 362 -22.55 -5.53 -2.98
CA ALA A 362 -23.65 -5.55 -2.02
C ALA A 362 -23.22 -5.24 -0.56
N GLY A 363 -22.43 -4.18 -0.38
CA GLY A 363 -22.00 -3.68 0.92
C GLY A 363 -20.80 -4.40 1.54
N GLU A 364 -20.23 -5.40 0.87
CA GLU A 364 -19.03 -6.11 1.32
C GLU A 364 -17.90 -5.98 0.30
N GLU A 365 -16.69 -5.78 0.80
CA GLU A 365 -15.46 -5.73 0.00
C GLU A 365 -14.84 -7.13 -0.08
N TYR A 366 -14.55 -7.59 -1.30
CA TYR A 366 -14.03 -8.91 -1.60
C TYR A 366 -12.71 -8.83 -2.37
N LEU A 367 -11.95 -9.92 -2.28
CA LEU A 367 -10.82 -10.25 -3.14
C LEU A 367 -11.20 -11.46 -3.99
N TYR A 368 -11.09 -11.33 -5.31
CA TYR A 368 -11.28 -12.45 -6.23
C TYR A 368 -10.07 -13.39 -6.18
N LEU A 369 -10.30 -14.68 -5.95
CA LEU A 369 -9.21 -15.65 -5.77
C LEU A 369 -8.95 -16.46 -7.04
N GLU A 370 -9.94 -17.21 -7.52
CA GLU A 370 -9.80 -18.03 -8.73
C GLU A 370 -11.16 -18.43 -9.31
N GLN A 371 -11.13 -18.84 -10.58
CA GLN A 371 -12.24 -19.57 -11.19
C GLN A 371 -12.07 -21.07 -10.93
N GLN A 372 -13.12 -21.72 -10.43
CA GLN A 372 -13.23 -23.16 -10.21
C GLN A 372 -14.29 -23.75 -11.16
N GLY A 373 -13.89 -24.03 -12.40
CA GLY A 373 -14.85 -24.48 -13.41
C GLY A 373 -15.79 -23.36 -13.81
N ALA A 374 -17.09 -23.51 -13.55
CA ALA A 374 -18.10 -22.47 -13.77
C ALA A 374 -18.37 -21.62 -12.53
N ASP A 375 -17.67 -21.90 -11.42
CA ASP A 375 -17.86 -21.23 -10.15
C ASP A 375 -16.65 -20.36 -9.82
N HIS A 376 -16.80 -19.41 -8.90
CA HIS A 376 -15.77 -18.43 -8.56
C HIS A 376 -15.52 -18.40 -7.06
N LEU A 377 -14.26 -18.56 -6.68
CA LEU A 377 -13.83 -18.45 -5.29
C LEU A 377 -13.50 -16.99 -4.97
N ILE A 378 -14.17 -16.44 -3.96
CA ILE A 378 -13.92 -15.09 -3.45
C ILE A 378 -13.75 -15.13 -1.94
N ILE A 379 -12.98 -14.18 -1.41
CA ILE A 379 -12.75 -14.04 0.03
C ILE A 379 -13.04 -12.61 0.45
N ARG A 380 -13.54 -12.40 1.66
CA ARG A 380 -13.68 -11.06 2.22
C ARG A 380 -12.32 -10.36 2.22
N HIS A 381 -12.25 -9.11 1.76
CA HIS A 381 -10.97 -8.40 1.58
C HIS A 381 -10.28 -8.18 2.93
N GLU A 382 -11.03 -7.79 3.97
CA GLU A 382 -10.55 -7.70 5.35
C GLU A 382 -10.98 -8.89 6.23
N ALA A 383 -10.16 -9.25 7.23
CA ALA A 383 -10.53 -10.18 8.29
C ALA A 383 -11.51 -9.56 9.31
N ILE A 384 -12.44 -10.35 9.83
CA ILE A 384 -13.28 -9.98 10.97
C ILE A 384 -12.41 -10.02 12.23
N ARG A 385 -11.93 -8.84 12.63
CA ARG A 385 -11.00 -8.64 13.77
C ARG A 385 -11.61 -9.04 15.12
N ASN A 386 -10.77 -9.23 16.12
CA ASN A 386 -11.16 -9.62 17.49
C ASN A 386 -11.93 -10.94 17.56
N THR A 387 -11.57 -11.90 16.70
CA THR A 387 -12.17 -13.24 16.68
C THR A 387 -11.10 -14.32 16.84
N SER A 388 -11.41 -15.35 17.63
CA SER A 388 -10.53 -16.48 17.87
C SER A 388 -10.83 -17.63 16.92
N PHE A 389 -9.89 -18.57 16.83
CA PHE A 389 -10.07 -19.81 16.08
C PHE A 389 -11.27 -20.62 16.59
N THR A 390 -11.45 -20.75 17.92
CA THR A 390 -12.60 -21.47 18.49
C THR A 390 -13.96 -20.84 18.13
N ASN A 391 -14.01 -19.52 17.90
CA ASN A 391 -15.22 -18.82 17.48
C ASN A 391 -15.45 -18.86 15.96
N GLN A 392 -14.48 -19.36 15.17
CA GLN A 392 -14.48 -19.31 13.72
C GLN A 392 -15.77 -19.84 13.08
N PRO A 393 -16.32 -21.01 13.47
CA PRO A 393 -17.57 -21.51 12.89
C PRO A 393 -18.76 -20.55 13.07
N GLN A 394 -18.89 -19.95 14.25
CA GLN A 394 -19.98 -19.01 14.55
C GLN A 394 -19.82 -17.69 13.78
N VAL A 395 -18.59 -17.20 13.67
CA VAL A 395 -18.29 -15.96 12.92
C VAL A 395 -18.61 -16.14 11.45
N LEU A 396 -18.20 -17.25 10.84
CA LEU A 396 -18.51 -17.59 9.45
C LEU A 396 -20.02 -17.71 9.23
N SER A 397 -20.73 -18.40 10.13
CA SER A 397 -22.19 -18.54 10.04
C SER A 397 -22.94 -17.20 10.16
N ASN A 398 -22.51 -16.34 11.09
CA ASN A 398 -23.09 -15.02 11.29
C ASN A 398 -22.87 -14.12 10.08
N TRP A 399 -21.65 -14.09 9.54
CA TRP A 399 -21.33 -13.31 8.35
C TRP A 399 -22.12 -13.79 7.14
N PHE A 400 -22.13 -15.11 6.86
CA PHE A 400 -22.92 -15.68 5.78
C PHE A 400 -24.42 -15.34 5.91
N SER A 401 -24.96 -15.40 7.12
CA SER A 401 -26.37 -15.06 7.38
C SER A 401 -26.70 -13.59 7.16
N GLY A 402 -25.70 -12.71 7.34
CA GLY A 402 -25.81 -11.26 7.16
C GLY A 402 -25.60 -10.78 5.73
N LEU A 403 -25.12 -11.63 4.82
CA LEU A 403 -24.96 -11.30 3.41
C LEU A 403 -26.30 -10.94 2.74
N ASP A 404 -26.21 -10.11 1.70
CA ASP A 404 -27.35 -9.80 0.84
C ASP A 404 -28.00 -11.08 0.28
N ALA A 405 -29.31 -11.04 0.08
CA ALA A 405 -30.06 -12.21 -0.36
C ALA A 405 -29.64 -12.71 -1.74
N GLU A 406 -29.29 -11.81 -2.66
CA GLU A 406 -28.82 -12.15 -4.00
C GLU A 406 -27.45 -12.84 -3.93
N VAL A 407 -26.51 -12.28 -3.15
CA VAL A 407 -25.20 -12.89 -2.92
C VAL A 407 -25.33 -14.28 -2.31
N ARG A 408 -26.16 -14.46 -1.27
CA ARG A 408 -26.41 -15.79 -0.67
C ARG A 408 -27.02 -16.78 -1.67
N GLY A 409 -27.85 -16.30 -2.59
CA GLY A 409 -28.44 -17.11 -3.65
C GLY A 409 -27.44 -17.66 -4.65
N MET A 410 -26.29 -16.99 -4.82
CA MET A 410 -25.20 -17.41 -5.70
C MET A 410 -24.27 -18.45 -5.04
N VAL A 411 -24.24 -18.52 -3.71
CA VAL A 411 -23.26 -19.35 -2.99
C VAL A 411 -23.48 -20.84 -3.24
N GLN A 412 -22.41 -21.49 -3.69
CA GLN A 412 -22.38 -22.91 -3.99
C GLN A 412 -22.16 -23.75 -2.74
N PRO A 413 -22.71 -24.99 -2.72
CA PRO A 413 -22.49 -25.90 -1.62
C PRO A 413 -21.04 -26.37 -1.54
N VAL A 414 -20.49 -26.38 -0.34
CA VAL A 414 -19.17 -26.94 -0.02
C VAL A 414 -19.28 -27.94 1.12
N SER A 415 -18.33 -28.86 1.18
CA SER A 415 -18.21 -29.85 2.26
C SER A 415 -16.93 -29.61 3.04
N ILE A 416 -17.06 -29.10 4.27
CA ILE A 416 -15.94 -28.95 5.19
C ILE A 416 -15.84 -30.22 6.05
N PRO A 417 -14.66 -30.84 6.19
CA PRO A 417 -14.50 -32.03 7.02
C PRO A 417 -14.94 -31.79 8.47
N GLU A 418 -15.66 -32.74 9.07
CA GLU A 418 -16.03 -32.70 10.49
C GLU A 418 -14.79 -32.66 11.38
N VAL A 419 -13.75 -33.41 10.99
CA VAL A 419 -12.42 -33.38 11.59
C VAL A 419 -11.44 -32.86 10.54
N VAL A 420 -11.01 -31.61 10.71
CA VAL A 420 -10.05 -30.96 9.80
C VAL A 420 -8.66 -31.60 9.99
N PRO A 421 -7.97 -32.00 8.90
CA PRO A 421 -6.59 -32.48 8.97
C PRO A 421 -5.66 -31.46 9.63
N ASN A 422 -4.71 -31.93 10.44
CA ASN A 422 -3.73 -31.08 11.13
C ASN A 422 -2.31 -31.39 10.66
N ILE A 423 -1.43 -30.40 10.76
CA ILE A 423 0.01 -30.59 10.55
C ILE A 423 0.81 -29.65 11.45
N ASN A 424 1.92 -30.14 12.01
CA ASN A 424 2.79 -29.33 12.87
C ASN A 424 3.48 -28.23 12.05
N ASP A 425 3.72 -27.06 12.66
CA ASP A 425 4.48 -25.95 12.06
C ASP A 425 6.00 -26.20 11.96
N ASN A 426 6.49 -27.28 12.56
CA ASN A 426 7.87 -27.75 12.45
C ASN A 426 8.12 -28.47 11.12
N VAL A 427 7.83 -27.77 10.01
CA VAL A 427 8.14 -28.19 8.65
C VAL A 427 9.35 -27.42 8.13
N THR A 428 10.06 -28.02 7.18
CA THR A 428 11.08 -27.32 6.39
C THR A 428 10.42 -26.38 5.39
N TRP A 429 11.09 -25.29 5.03
CA TRP A 429 10.57 -24.26 4.13
C TRP A 429 11.40 -24.19 2.86
N SER A 430 10.75 -23.93 1.73
CA SER A 430 11.41 -23.76 0.43
C SER A 430 11.41 -22.30 0.00
N GLY A 431 12.44 -21.91 -0.74
CA GLY A 431 12.62 -20.54 -1.24
C GLY A 431 13.51 -19.69 -0.33
N GLU A 432 13.96 -18.58 -0.88
CA GLU A 432 14.72 -17.54 -0.15
C GLU A 432 13.79 -16.68 0.73
N GLU A 433 12.49 -16.66 0.41
CA GLU A 433 11.45 -15.96 1.16
C GLU A 433 10.99 -16.78 2.37
N GLY A 434 11.17 -16.23 3.57
CA GLY A 434 10.87 -16.89 4.83
C GLY A 434 9.42 -17.36 4.91
N ARG A 435 9.20 -18.67 5.12
CA ARG A 435 7.88 -19.28 5.37
C ARG A 435 6.82 -19.04 4.28
N TRP A 436 7.23 -19.01 3.00
CA TRP A 436 6.33 -18.86 1.85
C TRP A 436 5.44 -20.09 1.61
N ILE A 437 6.06 -21.24 1.33
CA ILE A 437 5.42 -22.55 1.11
C ILE A 437 6.27 -23.64 1.81
N PRO A 438 5.66 -24.64 2.47
CA PRO A 438 6.40 -25.77 3.04
C PRO A 438 7.22 -26.54 1.99
N ALA A 439 8.49 -26.79 2.27
CA ALA A 439 9.34 -27.59 1.40
C ALA A 439 8.79 -29.01 1.29
N GLY A 440 8.79 -29.55 0.07
CA GLY A 440 8.26 -30.88 -0.20
C GLY A 440 6.72 -30.95 -0.18
N TRP A 441 5.98 -29.83 -0.10
CA TRP A 441 4.51 -29.82 -0.16
C TRP A 441 3.94 -30.69 -1.29
N ALA A 442 4.58 -30.69 -2.46
CA ALA A 442 4.17 -31.47 -3.63
C ALA A 442 4.54 -32.96 -3.57
N THR A 443 5.52 -33.37 -2.77
CA THR A 443 6.13 -34.72 -2.87
C THR A 443 6.16 -35.51 -1.58
N ASP A 444 6.16 -34.84 -0.43
CA ASP A 444 6.27 -35.46 0.88
C ASP A 444 4.89 -35.91 1.38
N THR A 445 4.80 -37.18 1.78
CA THR A 445 3.55 -37.84 2.17
C THR A 445 3.02 -37.33 3.50
N GLN A 446 3.84 -36.65 4.32
CA GLN A 446 3.35 -36.02 5.55
C GLN A 446 2.28 -34.94 5.28
N PHE A 447 2.24 -34.39 4.07
CA PHE A 447 1.26 -33.39 3.67
C PHE A 447 -0.01 -34.00 3.04
N ASP A 448 -0.11 -35.32 2.84
CA ASP A 448 -1.19 -35.93 2.05
C ASP A 448 -2.59 -35.54 2.54
N GLU A 449 -2.86 -35.65 3.85
CA GLU A 449 -4.17 -35.34 4.41
C GLU A 449 -4.48 -33.84 4.36
N VAL A 450 -3.53 -32.98 4.75
CA VAL A 450 -3.72 -31.53 4.75
C VAL A 450 -3.82 -30.96 3.34
N ARG A 451 -3.09 -31.54 2.38
CA ARG A 451 -3.12 -31.17 0.96
C ARG A 451 -4.42 -31.58 0.27
N ALA A 452 -5.04 -32.66 0.73
CA ALA A 452 -6.35 -33.08 0.25
C ALA A 452 -7.50 -32.21 0.77
N ASP A 453 -7.30 -31.43 1.84
CA ASP A 453 -8.28 -30.46 2.37
C ASP A 453 -8.37 -29.18 1.52
N ARG A 454 -8.52 -29.33 0.20
CA ARG A 454 -8.72 -28.22 -0.74
C ARG A 454 -10.21 -27.97 -0.95
N THR A 455 -10.65 -26.73 -0.79
CA THR A 455 -12.06 -26.38 -0.90
C THR A 455 -12.48 -26.29 -2.35
N ALA A 456 -13.56 -26.98 -2.69
CA ALA A 456 -14.20 -26.93 -4.00
C ALA A 456 -15.71 -27.15 -3.84
N VAL A 457 -16.47 -26.81 -4.88
CA VAL A 457 -17.90 -27.09 -4.94
C VAL A 457 -18.16 -28.58 -4.74
N ASN A 458 -19.07 -28.88 -3.83
CA ASN A 458 -19.53 -30.23 -3.53
C ASN A 458 -21.05 -30.21 -3.42
N SER A 459 -21.73 -30.83 -4.40
CA SER A 459 -23.20 -30.87 -4.47
C SER A 459 -23.87 -31.61 -3.31
N SER A 460 -23.13 -32.42 -2.55
CA SER A 460 -23.61 -33.06 -1.31
C SER A 460 -23.37 -32.21 -0.07
N GLY A 461 -22.70 -31.07 -0.20
CA GLY A 461 -22.42 -30.13 0.87
C GLY A 461 -23.58 -29.16 1.14
N THR A 462 -23.27 -28.03 1.76
CA THR A 462 -24.26 -26.98 2.05
C THR A 462 -23.70 -25.62 1.64
N PRO A 463 -24.51 -24.71 1.05
CA PRO A 463 -24.09 -23.34 0.83
C PRO A 463 -23.72 -22.68 2.15
N GLN A 464 -22.45 -22.32 2.30
CA GLN A 464 -21.92 -21.75 3.54
C GLN A 464 -20.64 -20.96 3.27
N ALA A 465 -20.32 -20.02 4.17
CA ALA A 465 -18.99 -19.45 4.24
C ALA A 465 -18.01 -20.39 4.95
N PHE A 466 -16.74 -20.33 4.59
CA PHE A 466 -15.67 -21.14 5.16
C PHE A 466 -14.39 -20.31 5.37
N ALA A 467 -13.48 -20.80 6.19
CA ALA A 467 -12.11 -20.29 6.25
C ALA A 467 -11.21 -21.15 5.35
N LEU A 468 -10.29 -20.53 4.61
CA LEU A 468 -9.35 -21.25 3.75
C LEU A 468 -8.47 -22.21 4.58
N SER A 469 -8.15 -23.37 4.01
CA SER A 469 -7.16 -24.29 4.59
C SER A 469 -5.74 -23.88 4.21
N LEU A 470 -4.77 -24.56 4.81
CA LEU A 470 -3.38 -24.51 4.35
C LEU A 470 -3.27 -24.94 2.87
N ALA A 471 -4.03 -25.94 2.43
CA ALA A 471 -4.02 -26.35 1.02
C ALA A 471 -4.58 -25.29 0.08
N ASP A 472 -5.66 -24.62 0.47
CA ASP A 472 -6.22 -23.50 -0.30
C ASP A 472 -5.16 -22.39 -0.44
N VAL A 473 -4.53 -21.99 0.67
CA VAL A 473 -3.55 -20.90 0.62
C VAL A 473 -2.31 -21.28 -0.18
N VAL A 474 -1.77 -22.50 -0.02
CA VAL A 474 -0.63 -22.96 -0.83
C VAL A 474 -0.99 -23.02 -2.32
N HIS A 475 -2.19 -23.52 -2.67
CA HIS A 475 -2.68 -23.57 -4.05
C HIS A 475 -2.80 -22.17 -4.68
N LEU A 476 -3.28 -21.20 -3.91
CA LEU A 476 -3.47 -19.82 -4.35
C LEU A 476 -2.18 -18.99 -4.32
N SER A 477 -1.10 -19.53 -3.74
CA SER A 477 0.19 -18.86 -3.60
C SER A 477 1.10 -19.14 -4.80
N THR A 478 0.74 -18.58 -5.93
CA THR A 478 1.47 -18.71 -7.20
C THR A 478 1.75 -17.35 -7.79
N GLU A 479 2.81 -17.22 -8.57
CA GLU A 479 3.22 -15.94 -9.19
C GLU A 479 2.09 -15.26 -9.99
N THR A 480 1.17 -16.03 -10.57
CA THR A 480 0.02 -15.56 -11.35
C THR A 480 -1.31 -15.63 -10.59
N GLY A 481 -1.30 -16.17 -9.37
CA GLY A 481 -2.47 -16.37 -8.53
C GLY A 481 -2.84 -15.12 -7.74
N PRO A 482 -3.85 -15.22 -6.84
CA PRO A 482 -4.29 -14.08 -6.05
C PRO A 482 -3.33 -13.74 -4.90
N PHE A 483 -2.44 -14.68 -4.51
CA PHE A 483 -1.38 -14.46 -3.54
C PHE A 483 0.00 -14.65 -4.20
N PRO A 484 0.43 -13.72 -5.07
CA PRO A 484 1.70 -13.85 -5.79
C PRO A 484 2.93 -13.62 -4.92
N ASN A 485 2.75 -13.06 -3.72
CA ASN A 485 3.80 -12.82 -2.76
C ASN A 485 3.22 -12.64 -1.34
N HIS A 486 4.11 -12.50 -0.37
CA HIS A 486 3.78 -12.31 1.04
C HIS A 486 2.80 -11.14 1.29
N ALA A 487 3.07 -9.96 0.76
CA ALA A 487 2.25 -8.78 0.99
C ALA A 487 0.79 -8.98 0.52
N ARG A 488 0.61 -9.60 -0.65
CA ARG A 488 -0.71 -9.88 -1.23
C ARG A 488 -1.51 -10.96 -0.50
N ARG A 489 -0.85 -11.80 0.31
CA ARG A 489 -1.52 -12.84 1.10
C ARG A 489 -2.22 -12.27 2.34
N VAL A 490 -1.75 -11.15 2.85
CA VAL A 490 -2.34 -10.48 4.03
C VAL A 490 -3.72 -9.92 3.68
N ALA A 491 -4.61 -9.86 4.67
CA ALA A 491 -5.91 -9.21 4.48
C ALA A 491 -5.76 -7.68 4.54
N ALA A 492 -6.77 -6.96 4.03
CA ALA A 492 -6.76 -5.49 4.01
C ALA A 492 -6.46 -4.90 5.39
N ARG A 493 -5.91 -3.67 5.41
CA ARG A 493 -5.47 -2.96 6.62
C ARG A 493 -4.45 -3.80 7.43
N THR A 494 -3.65 -4.59 6.70
CA THR A 494 -2.61 -5.49 7.20
C THR A 494 -3.08 -6.43 8.32
N SER A 495 -4.32 -6.92 8.23
CA SER A 495 -4.84 -7.83 9.24
C SER A 495 -4.31 -9.25 9.05
N TRP A 496 -3.82 -9.85 10.14
CA TRP A 496 -3.53 -11.29 10.15
C TRP A 496 -4.85 -12.07 10.11
N TRP A 497 -4.83 -13.31 9.61
CA TRP A 497 -6.06 -14.10 9.54
C TRP A 497 -5.87 -15.61 9.68
N TRP A 498 -6.85 -16.24 10.33
CA TRP A 498 -6.87 -17.68 10.61
C TRP A 498 -7.12 -18.51 9.36
N LEU A 499 -6.38 -19.61 9.22
CA LEU A 499 -6.78 -20.74 8.39
C LEU A 499 -7.72 -21.66 9.20
N ARG A 500 -8.42 -22.58 8.54
CA ARG A 500 -9.13 -23.66 9.26
C ARG A 500 -8.21 -24.79 9.74
N THR A 501 -7.00 -24.90 9.18
CA THR A 501 -6.05 -25.98 9.44
C THR A 501 -5.40 -25.82 10.83
N PRO A 502 -5.56 -26.78 11.75
CA PRO A 502 -4.88 -26.75 13.04
C PRO A 502 -3.39 -27.04 12.91
N ALA A 503 -2.59 -26.46 13.82
CA ALA A 503 -1.18 -26.78 13.98
C ALA A 503 -0.99 -27.63 15.24
N ASN A 504 -0.47 -28.85 15.08
CA ASN A 504 -0.42 -29.83 16.17
C ASN A 504 0.87 -29.71 16.99
N VAL A 505 0.89 -28.84 18.00
CA VAL A 505 2.06 -28.58 18.86
C VAL A 505 1.76 -28.79 20.36
N PRO A 506 1.76 -30.04 20.88
CA PRO A 506 1.56 -30.29 22.30
C PRO A 506 2.61 -29.54 23.18
N PRO A 507 2.25 -28.92 24.33
CA PRO A 507 0.96 -28.96 25.02
C PRO A 507 -0.04 -27.86 24.60
N TYR A 508 0.30 -27.01 23.65
CA TYR A 508 -0.54 -25.87 23.22
C TYR A 508 -1.41 -26.26 22.02
N VAL A 509 -2.67 -25.80 22.00
CA VAL A 509 -3.50 -25.97 20.80
C VAL A 509 -3.35 -24.71 19.97
N VAL A 510 -2.70 -24.84 18.83
CA VAL A 510 -2.40 -23.73 17.92
C VAL A 510 -3.03 -23.98 16.55
N ALA A 511 -3.20 -22.92 15.76
CA ALA A 511 -3.72 -23.03 14.40
C ALA A 511 -2.85 -22.24 13.41
N TRP A 512 -2.91 -22.65 12.15
CA TRP A 512 -2.26 -21.94 11.07
C TRP A 512 -2.94 -20.60 10.82
N HIS A 513 -2.14 -19.58 10.55
CA HIS A 513 -2.58 -18.25 10.16
C HIS A 513 -1.62 -17.65 9.14
N VAL A 514 -2.12 -16.64 8.41
CA VAL A 514 -1.28 -15.72 7.64
C VAL A 514 -0.96 -14.54 8.54
N SER A 515 0.33 -14.26 8.73
CA SER A 515 0.80 -13.16 9.56
C SER A 515 0.63 -11.80 8.88
N GLY A 516 0.20 -10.81 9.67
CA GLY A 516 0.14 -9.40 9.29
C GLY A 516 1.19 -8.54 10.00
N ALA A 517 2.09 -9.14 10.78
CA ALA A 517 3.15 -8.41 11.47
C ALA A 517 4.21 -7.94 10.47
N SER A 518 4.72 -6.72 10.62
CA SER A 518 5.70 -6.13 9.68
C SER A 518 6.92 -7.03 9.46
N ALA A 519 7.49 -7.59 10.54
CA ALA A 519 8.64 -8.50 10.47
C ALA A 519 8.36 -9.86 9.78
N HIS A 520 7.09 -10.24 9.65
CA HIS A 520 6.66 -11.58 9.19
C HIS A 520 5.47 -11.47 8.24
N ILE A 521 5.44 -10.45 7.39
CA ILE A 521 4.27 -10.14 6.59
C ILE A 521 3.97 -11.30 5.64
N GLY A 522 2.71 -11.75 5.56
CA GLY A 522 2.29 -12.83 4.67
C GLY A 522 2.79 -14.24 5.01
N GLU A 523 3.63 -14.40 6.04
CA GLU A 523 4.19 -15.71 6.40
C GLU A 523 3.11 -16.67 6.88
N LEU A 524 3.24 -17.95 6.51
CA LEU A 524 2.43 -19.03 7.08
C LEU A 524 3.04 -19.46 8.43
N ARG A 525 2.24 -19.37 9.50
CA ARG A 525 2.69 -19.69 10.86
C ARG A 525 1.64 -20.47 11.64
N GLY A 526 2.08 -21.45 12.42
CA GLY A 526 1.24 -22.25 13.31
C GLY A 526 1.53 -21.95 14.78
N THR A 527 1.62 -20.68 15.16
CA THR A 527 2.13 -20.25 16.47
C THR A 527 1.08 -19.68 17.43
N TYR A 528 -0.11 -19.31 16.94
CA TYR A 528 -1.13 -18.66 17.77
C TYR A 528 -2.05 -19.67 18.47
N ASP A 529 -2.27 -19.44 19.77
CA ASP A 529 -3.16 -20.25 20.61
C ASP A 529 -4.63 -20.05 20.21
N VAL A 530 -5.33 -21.15 19.95
CA VAL A 530 -6.69 -21.15 19.37
C VAL A 530 -7.74 -20.54 20.29
N ASN A 531 -7.51 -20.55 21.61
CA ASN A 531 -8.50 -20.15 22.61
C ASN A 531 -8.33 -18.69 23.02
N SER A 532 -7.09 -18.23 23.11
CA SER A 532 -6.76 -16.93 23.70
C SER A 532 -6.41 -15.86 22.66
N THR A 533 -6.03 -16.25 21.44
CA THR A 533 -5.66 -15.28 20.41
C THR A 533 -6.90 -14.69 19.75
N ASN A 534 -7.32 -13.52 20.24
CA ASN A 534 -8.27 -12.62 19.59
C ASN A 534 -7.80 -11.20 19.91
N ASN A 535 -7.52 -10.40 18.88
CA ASN A 535 -6.98 -9.06 19.07
C ASN A 535 -7.41 -8.15 17.91
N PRO A 536 -7.23 -6.83 18.02
CA PRO A 536 -7.71 -5.90 17.00
C PRO A 536 -6.88 -5.95 15.72
N PHE A 537 -5.82 -6.76 15.64
CA PHE A 537 -4.93 -6.84 14.49
C PHE A 537 -5.29 -7.99 13.54
N GLY A 538 -6.30 -8.81 13.86
CA GLY A 538 -6.71 -9.90 12.97
C GLY A 538 -7.78 -10.83 13.53
N GLY A 539 -8.09 -11.88 12.78
CA GLY A 539 -9.15 -12.84 13.13
C GLY A 539 -9.59 -13.73 11.97
N VAL A 540 -10.89 -13.97 11.86
CA VAL A 540 -11.50 -14.88 10.87
C VAL A 540 -11.70 -14.15 9.54
N ARG A 541 -11.30 -14.76 8.42
CA ARG A 541 -11.50 -14.21 7.07
C ARG A 541 -12.41 -15.12 6.26
N PRO A 542 -13.71 -14.79 6.11
CA PRO A 542 -14.68 -15.62 5.40
C PRO A 542 -14.42 -15.69 3.90
N ALA A 543 -14.53 -16.88 3.32
CA ALA A 543 -14.55 -17.14 1.88
C ALA A 543 -15.86 -17.85 1.48
N ILE A 544 -16.26 -17.67 0.22
CA ILE A 544 -17.41 -18.32 -0.41
C ILE A 544 -17.05 -18.68 -1.86
N ILE A 545 -17.69 -19.73 -2.37
CA ILE A 545 -17.69 -20.03 -3.80
C ILE A 545 -19.06 -19.61 -4.34
N ILE A 546 -19.09 -18.82 -5.41
CA ILE A 546 -20.31 -18.31 -6.03
C ILE A 546 -20.45 -18.80 -7.47
N HIS A 547 -21.69 -18.86 -7.95
CA HIS A 547 -22.04 -19.12 -9.34
C HIS A 547 -22.83 -17.94 -9.89
N GLN A 548 -22.53 -17.51 -11.12
CA GLN A 548 -23.22 -16.42 -11.80
C GLN A 548 -23.91 -16.89 -13.07
#